data_AF-A0A9P9K0Y3-F1
#
_entry.id   AF-A0A9P9K0Y3-F1
#
_cell.length_a   1.000
_cell.length_b   1.000
_cell.length_c   1.000
_cell.angle_alpha   90.00
_cell.angle_beta   90.00
_cell.angle_gamma   90.00
#
_symmetry.space_group_name_H-M   'P 1'
#
loop_
_entity.id
_entity.type
_entity.pdbx_description
1 polymer ?
#
loop_
_entity_poly.entity_id
_entity_poly.type
_entity_poly.pdbx_seq_one_letter_code
_entity_poly.pdbx_strand_id
1 'polypeptide(L)'
;MAVSRNGSSNTAHVNMMTDNVIANLPPDGLRVIIRSLLASHPNITASFEDATRQYLAQTQTKSSKSQSATLDLEGLEKTQKIVRCMLGSGQAFEGVSILDKLVVDGIQLALESPEDEGEKLRVFLASLDGDLVQAMTAVKKSLSVSSGARALSSQERTIIQTLFQSLIQCQETLRDTGIEFPYGRGMLTTANILGVPIPSSQQSSLNGLPSDLARPPQATETFQLGDRTLPRIFSGLWQMSSPAWGSAQMSKIVEGFSTHVQNGFTAFDMADHYGDAEVLYGRFRSLYPHKDEMFTATKYCVFHPMTVSREAVQANVSERCNRLQQDVIDLLQFHWQLWDNPQYIDALQYLAEDKRVARIGLCNFDTEHLERVVESGVKIYTNQVQFSLIDSRPTVKMSDACSRHDIKLLTYGTLCGGFIADKWLNQPEPDVYDTNITPSQRKYYGMICSWGGWVLFQELLAVLRNIATKHGVNISNIATRWVLDFPYVGAVIIGARIGMSEHTSDNATTLGWSLDDDDRRVIEEVLTRSSRAEMFEAMGDCGNEYR
;
A
#
# COMPACT_ATOMS: atom_id res chain seq x y z
N MET A 1 -24.54 17.62 -31.47
CA MET A 1 -23.55 18.01 -32.50
C MET A 1 -23.13 19.45 -32.27
N ALA A 2 -21.88 19.70 -31.91
CA ALA A 2 -21.22 21.00 -32.06
C ALA A 2 -19.75 20.71 -32.34
N VAL A 3 -19.35 20.96 -33.58
CA VAL A 3 -18.03 20.65 -34.15
C VAL A 3 -17.12 21.87 -33.95
N SER A 4 -15.93 21.64 -33.40
CA SER A 4 -14.80 22.58 -33.48
C SER A 4 -14.12 22.41 -34.84
N ARG A 5 -13.91 23.52 -35.55
CA ARG A 5 -13.15 23.57 -36.81
C ARG A 5 -11.69 23.90 -36.51
N ASN A 6 -10.81 23.13 -37.16
CA ASN A 6 -9.37 23.30 -37.40
C ASN A 6 -8.42 22.52 -36.49
N GLY A 7 -7.71 21.58 -37.15
CA GLY A 7 -6.69 20.68 -36.59
C GLY A 7 -7.10 19.25 -36.89
N SER A 8 -6.38 18.55 -37.77
CA SER A 8 -6.68 17.21 -38.29
C SER A 8 -7.25 16.25 -37.24
N SER A 9 -8.57 16.12 -37.18
CA SER A 9 -9.27 15.17 -36.33
C SER A 9 -9.44 13.88 -37.11
N ASN A 10 -8.52 12.93 -36.94
CA ASN A 10 -8.80 11.53 -37.19
C ASN A 10 -9.77 11.03 -36.10
N THR A 11 -10.98 11.60 -36.03
CA THR A 11 -12.06 11.09 -35.18
C THR A 11 -12.64 9.88 -35.87
N ALA A 12 -12.09 8.71 -35.57
CA ALA A 12 -12.71 7.44 -35.94
C ALA A 12 -14.10 7.38 -35.29
N HIS A 13 -15.14 7.17 -36.10
CA HIS A 13 -16.49 6.92 -35.59
C HIS A 13 -16.49 5.56 -34.86
N VAL A 14 -17.01 5.50 -33.63
CA VAL A 14 -17.24 4.22 -32.94
C VAL A 14 -18.29 3.45 -33.73
N ASN A 15 -17.96 2.27 -34.28
CA ASN A 15 -18.91 1.49 -35.07
C ASN A 15 -20.22 1.27 -34.29
N MET A 16 -21.36 1.36 -34.96
CA MET A 16 -22.70 1.15 -34.39
C MET A 16 -22.84 -0.16 -33.59
N MET A 17 -22.16 -1.24 -33.98
CA MET A 17 -22.15 -2.48 -33.21
C MET A 17 -21.42 -2.34 -31.88
N THR A 18 -20.30 -1.61 -31.86
CA THR A 18 -19.57 -1.29 -30.62
C THR A 18 -20.36 -0.34 -29.73
N ASP A 19 -21.04 0.64 -30.32
CA ASP A 19 -21.93 1.56 -29.58
C ASP A 19 -23.10 0.81 -28.94
N ASN A 20 -23.69 -0.17 -29.64
CA ASN A 20 -24.73 -1.04 -29.09
C ASN A 20 -24.21 -1.83 -27.87
N VAL A 21 -22.98 -2.35 -27.94
CA VAL A 21 -22.34 -3.01 -26.79
C VAL A 21 -22.19 -2.04 -25.62
N ILE A 22 -21.68 -0.82 -25.85
CA ILE A 22 -21.52 0.19 -24.79
C ILE A 22 -22.87 0.59 -24.17
N ALA A 23 -23.90 0.74 -24.99
CA ALA A 23 -25.23 1.19 -24.56
C ALA A 23 -25.98 0.14 -23.73
N ASN A 24 -25.73 -1.15 -23.94
CA ASN A 24 -26.49 -2.24 -23.33
C ASN A 24 -25.72 -3.01 -22.26
N LEU A 25 -24.39 -2.87 -22.18
CA LEU A 25 -23.62 -3.50 -21.10
C LEU A 25 -23.97 -2.87 -19.74
N PRO A 26 -24.12 -3.69 -18.68
CA PRO A 26 -24.28 -3.16 -17.34
C PRO A 26 -23.01 -2.38 -16.92
N PRO A 27 -23.12 -1.35 -16.06
CA PRO A 27 -21.98 -0.55 -15.64
C PRO A 27 -20.81 -1.36 -15.07
N ASP A 28 -21.09 -2.44 -14.34
CA ASP A 28 -20.05 -3.32 -13.82
C ASP A 28 -19.31 -4.06 -14.94
N GLY A 29 -20.05 -4.56 -15.94
CA GLY A 29 -19.48 -5.16 -17.16
C GLY A 29 -18.60 -4.19 -17.95
N LEU A 30 -18.98 -2.91 -18.04
CA LEU A 30 -18.13 -1.89 -18.64
C LEU A 30 -16.83 -1.69 -17.85
N ARG A 31 -16.88 -1.66 -16.52
CA ARG A 31 -15.68 -1.53 -15.67
C ARG A 31 -14.75 -2.74 -15.83
N VAL A 32 -15.30 -3.96 -15.89
CA VAL A 32 -14.57 -5.20 -16.18
C VAL A 32 -13.80 -5.06 -17.50
N ILE A 33 -14.50 -4.70 -18.57
CA ILE A 33 -13.91 -4.62 -19.92
C ILE A 33 -12.84 -3.52 -19.99
N ILE A 34 -13.10 -2.34 -19.43
CA ILE A 34 -12.12 -1.24 -19.40
C ILE A 34 -10.85 -1.67 -18.66
N ARG A 35 -10.98 -2.34 -17.49
CA ARG A 35 -9.81 -2.86 -16.75
C ARG A 35 -9.03 -3.88 -17.58
N SER A 36 -9.72 -4.80 -18.23
CA SER A 36 -9.10 -5.81 -19.11
C SER A 36 -8.35 -5.16 -20.28
N LEU A 37 -8.95 -4.14 -20.91
CA LEU A 37 -8.32 -3.38 -22.00
C LEU A 37 -7.06 -2.66 -21.54
N LEU A 38 -7.11 -1.96 -20.40
CA LEU A 38 -5.95 -1.25 -19.84
C LEU A 38 -4.82 -2.21 -19.43
N ALA A 39 -5.18 -3.38 -18.87
CA ALA A 39 -4.20 -4.40 -18.51
C ALA A 39 -3.52 -5.03 -19.74
N SER A 40 -4.29 -5.30 -20.80
CA SER A 40 -3.78 -5.97 -22.02
C SER A 40 -3.11 -4.99 -23.00
N HIS A 41 -3.44 -3.70 -22.91
CA HIS A 41 -2.93 -2.65 -23.79
C HIS A 41 -2.52 -1.41 -22.99
N PRO A 42 -1.40 -1.45 -22.23
CA PRO A 42 -1.02 -0.36 -21.34
C PRO A 42 -0.87 1.01 -22.04
N ASN A 43 -0.56 1.01 -23.34
CA ASN A 43 -0.41 2.19 -24.18
C ASN A 43 -1.69 3.04 -24.32
N ILE A 44 -2.88 2.51 -24.02
CA ILE A 44 -4.13 3.29 -24.07
C ILE A 44 -4.45 4.02 -22.76
N THR A 45 -3.67 3.79 -21.69
CA THR A 45 -3.92 4.37 -20.36
C THR A 45 -3.92 5.90 -20.40
N ALA A 46 -2.91 6.51 -21.03
CA ALA A 46 -2.81 7.97 -21.14
C ALA A 46 -4.02 8.58 -21.90
N SER A 47 -4.51 7.89 -22.93
CA SER A 47 -5.69 8.31 -23.70
C SER A 47 -6.98 8.20 -22.87
N PHE A 48 -7.11 7.14 -22.05
CA PHE A 48 -8.23 6.97 -21.13
C PHE A 48 -8.26 8.07 -20.06
N GLU A 49 -7.10 8.39 -19.49
CA GLU A 49 -6.96 9.49 -18.53
C GLU A 49 -7.31 10.84 -19.16
N ASP A 50 -6.88 11.09 -20.40
CA ASP A 50 -7.20 12.33 -21.11
C ASP A 50 -8.70 12.47 -21.41
N ALA A 51 -9.33 11.41 -21.92
CA ALA A 51 -10.76 11.38 -22.13
C ALA A 51 -11.53 11.61 -20.82
N THR A 52 -11.02 11.08 -19.69
CA THR A 52 -11.58 11.30 -18.35
C THR A 52 -11.49 12.77 -17.96
N ARG A 53 -10.33 13.42 -18.11
CA ARG A 53 -10.18 14.87 -17.84
C ARG A 53 -11.15 15.71 -18.66
N GLN A 54 -11.29 15.41 -19.95
CA GLN A 54 -12.21 16.12 -20.85
C GLN A 54 -13.68 15.95 -20.41
N TYR A 55 -14.08 14.74 -20.03
CA TYR A 55 -15.42 14.45 -19.51
C TYR A 55 -15.71 15.23 -18.22
N LEU A 56 -14.76 15.28 -17.28
CA LEU A 56 -14.91 15.98 -16.01
C LEU A 56 -15.07 17.49 -16.22
N ALA A 57 -14.26 18.10 -17.08
CA ALA A 57 -14.35 19.52 -17.42
C ALA A 57 -15.73 19.89 -18.03
N GLN A 58 -16.26 19.06 -18.92
CA GLN A 58 -17.58 19.27 -19.52
C GLN A 58 -18.72 19.13 -18.49
N THR A 59 -18.60 18.19 -17.56
CA THR A 59 -19.62 17.92 -16.54
C THR A 59 -19.70 19.05 -15.51
N GLN A 60 -18.55 19.57 -15.06
CA GLN A 60 -18.50 20.74 -14.17
C GLN A 60 -19.16 21.98 -14.79
N THR A 61 -18.93 22.22 -16.09
CA THR A 61 -19.53 23.35 -16.83
C THR A 61 -21.05 23.24 -16.97
N LYS A 62 -21.61 22.03 -16.97
CA LYS A 62 -23.07 21.80 -16.99
C LYS A 62 -23.69 21.92 -15.60
N SER A 63 -22.99 21.46 -14.56
CA SER A 63 -23.47 21.49 -13.17
C SER A 63 -23.55 22.91 -12.60
N SER A 64 -22.67 23.83 -13.01
CA SER A 64 -22.70 25.23 -12.58
C SER A 64 -23.94 26.01 -13.04
N LYS A 65 -24.80 25.42 -13.88
CA LYS A 65 -26.06 26.03 -14.37
C LYS A 65 -27.31 25.55 -13.62
N SER A 66 -27.16 24.66 -12.64
CA SER A 66 -28.27 24.06 -11.87
C SER A 66 -27.97 24.24 -10.38
N GLN A 67 -28.47 25.31 -9.76
CA GLN A 67 -28.31 25.56 -8.32
C GLN A 67 -29.59 25.22 -7.55
N SER A 68 -29.47 24.21 -6.69
CA SER A 68 -30.06 24.07 -5.34
C SER A 68 -30.01 22.59 -4.98
N ALA A 69 -28.82 22.08 -4.65
CA ALA A 69 -28.71 20.76 -4.03
C ALA A 69 -28.74 20.95 -2.52
N THR A 70 -29.64 20.25 -1.85
CA THR A 70 -29.59 20.05 -0.40
C THR A 70 -28.25 19.45 0.00
N LEU A 71 -27.68 19.90 1.12
CA LEU A 71 -26.50 19.29 1.70
C LEU A 71 -26.91 17.95 2.32
N ASP A 72 -26.65 16.85 1.62
CA ASP A 72 -26.94 15.50 2.07
C ASP A 72 -25.78 14.54 1.75
N LEU A 73 -25.78 13.37 2.40
CA LEU A 73 -24.70 12.39 2.26
C LEU A 73 -24.53 11.89 0.82
N GLU A 74 -25.64 11.72 0.09
CA GLU A 74 -25.61 11.24 -1.30
C GLU A 74 -24.90 12.24 -2.23
N GLY A 75 -25.19 13.54 -2.07
CA GLY A 75 -24.53 14.63 -2.79
C GLY A 75 -23.02 14.68 -2.51
N LEU A 76 -22.63 14.47 -1.25
CA LEU A 76 -21.22 14.41 -0.86
C LEU A 76 -20.51 13.19 -1.44
N GLU A 77 -21.12 12.00 -1.40
CA GLU A 77 -20.57 10.79 -2.01
C GLU A 77 -20.37 10.92 -3.52
N LYS A 78 -21.31 11.56 -4.22
CA LYS A 78 -21.20 11.83 -5.65
C LYS A 78 -20.02 12.75 -5.95
N THR A 79 -19.84 13.79 -5.15
CA THR A 79 -18.73 14.74 -5.30
C THR A 79 -17.38 14.09 -4.95
N GLN A 80 -17.33 13.24 -3.92
CA GLN A 80 -16.14 12.43 -3.58
C GLN A 80 -15.71 11.53 -4.75
N LYS A 81 -16.66 10.88 -5.44
CA LYS A 81 -16.35 10.06 -6.63
C LYS A 81 -15.74 10.90 -7.77
N ILE A 82 -16.21 12.13 -7.98
CA ILE A 82 -15.64 13.06 -8.96
C ILE A 82 -14.19 13.41 -8.59
N VAL A 83 -13.92 13.73 -7.33
CA VAL A 83 -12.56 13.98 -6.84
C VAL A 83 -11.65 12.80 -7.12
N ARG A 84 -12.09 11.57 -6.81
CA ARG A 84 -11.29 10.36 -7.07
C ARG A 84 -10.93 10.21 -8.55
N CYS A 85 -11.85 10.52 -9.47
CA CYS A 85 -11.56 10.55 -10.90
C CYS A 85 -10.54 11.64 -11.27
N MET A 86 -10.63 12.83 -10.65
CA MET A 86 -9.67 13.91 -10.87
C MET A 86 -8.25 13.52 -10.40
N LEU A 87 -8.14 12.97 -9.19
CA LEU A 87 -6.87 12.49 -8.65
C LEU A 87 -6.28 11.38 -9.54
N GLY A 88 -7.09 10.40 -9.94
CA GLY A 88 -6.68 9.29 -10.80
C GLY A 88 -6.32 9.68 -12.24
N SER A 89 -6.73 10.87 -12.70
CA SER A 89 -6.43 11.39 -14.05
C SER A 89 -5.41 12.54 -14.04
N GLY A 90 -4.70 12.73 -12.93
CA GLY A 90 -3.59 13.69 -12.82
C GLY A 90 -3.97 15.14 -12.48
N GLN A 91 -5.24 15.41 -12.15
CA GLN A 91 -5.74 16.74 -11.77
C GLN A 91 -5.69 16.95 -10.25
N ALA A 92 -4.49 16.85 -9.67
CA ALA A 92 -4.31 16.82 -8.22
C ALA A 92 -4.79 18.11 -7.53
N PHE A 93 -4.38 19.29 -8.02
CA PHE A 93 -4.68 20.57 -7.37
C PHE A 93 -6.15 20.99 -7.52
N GLU A 94 -6.77 20.70 -8.65
CA GLU A 94 -8.20 20.91 -8.86
C GLU A 94 -9.02 19.97 -7.98
N GLY A 95 -8.56 18.71 -7.81
CA GLY A 95 -9.14 17.77 -6.85
C GLY A 95 -9.07 18.29 -5.40
N VAL A 96 -7.92 18.82 -4.98
CA VAL A 96 -7.73 19.45 -3.65
C VAL A 96 -8.72 20.60 -3.44
N SER A 97 -8.95 21.43 -4.46
CA SER A 97 -9.87 22.58 -4.36
C SER A 97 -11.34 22.16 -4.17
N ILE A 98 -11.72 20.98 -4.64
CA ILE A 98 -13.07 20.42 -4.40
C ILE A 98 -13.12 19.70 -3.05
N LEU A 99 -12.04 19.00 -2.66
CA LEU A 99 -11.92 18.38 -1.35
C LEU A 99 -12.05 19.38 -0.20
N ASP A 100 -11.50 20.58 -0.36
CA ASP A 100 -11.66 21.68 0.60
C ASP A 100 -13.13 21.95 0.95
N LYS A 101 -14.00 21.99 -0.07
CA LYS A 101 -15.45 22.15 0.14
C LYS A 101 -16.07 20.93 0.80
N LEU A 102 -15.73 19.73 0.33
CA LEU A 102 -16.22 18.47 0.90
C LEU A 102 -15.88 18.34 2.39
N VAL A 103 -14.70 18.81 2.80
CA VAL A 103 -14.26 18.82 4.20
C VAL A 103 -15.21 19.65 5.06
N VAL A 104 -15.47 20.89 4.64
CA VAL A 104 -16.37 21.82 5.35
C VAL A 104 -17.80 21.29 5.38
N ASP A 105 -18.31 20.89 4.22
CA ASP A 105 -19.66 20.36 4.04
C ASP A 105 -19.88 19.07 4.87
N GLY A 106 -18.86 18.20 4.95
CA GLY A 106 -18.91 16.99 5.76
C GLY A 106 -18.99 17.26 7.27
N ILE A 107 -18.31 18.30 7.77
CA ILE A 107 -18.45 18.72 9.18
C ILE A 107 -19.81 19.34 9.43
N GLN A 108 -20.29 20.18 8.52
CA GLN A 108 -21.62 20.77 8.65
C GLN A 108 -22.68 19.66 8.75
N LEU A 109 -22.62 18.66 7.88
CA LEU A 109 -23.52 17.52 7.93
C LEU A 109 -23.39 16.76 9.26
N ALA A 110 -22.17 16.54 9.77
CA ALA A 110 -21.94 15.87 11.05
C ALA A 110 -22.53 16.60 12.27
N LEU A 111 -22.67 17.93 12.21
CA LEU A 111 -23.29 18.73 13.26
C LEU A 111 -24.83 18.72 13.18
N GLU A 112 -25.36 18.54 11.97
CA GLU A 112 -26.81 18.56 11.69
C GLU A 112 -27.45 17.17 11.74
N SER A 113 -26.66 16.10 11.58
CA SER A 113 -27.14 14.72 11.52
C SER A 113 -27.63 14.17 12.88
N PRO A 114 -28.78 13.47 12.90
CA PRO A 114 -29.23 12.68 14.05
C PRO A 114 -28.22 11.59 14.46
N GLU A 115 -28.18 11.21 15.75
CA GLU A 115 -27.24 10.21 16.28
C GLU A 115 -27.34 8.84 15.55
N ASP A 116 -28.50 8.50 15.01
CA ASP A 116 -28.86 7.25 14.33
C ASP A 116 -28.38 7.15 12.86
N GLU A 117 -28.08 8.27 12.19
CA GLU A 117 -27.37 8.27 10.89
C GLU A 117 -25.84 8.22 11.04
N GLY A 118 -25.35 8.25 12.28
CA GLY A 118 -23.95 8.47 12.62
C GLY A 118 -22.97 7.46 12.03
N GLU A 119 -23.34 6.19 11.84
CA GLU A 119 -22.37 5.19 11.34
C GLU A 119 -22.02 5.37 9.87
N LYS A 120 -23.01 5.56 9.00
CA LYS A 120 -22.75 5.79 7.56
C LYS A 120 -21.96 7.07 7.35
N LEU A 121 -22.31 8.12 8.08
CA LEU A 121 -21.60 9.39 8.02
C LEU A 121 -20.15 9.23 8.54
N ARG A 122 -19.93 8.53 9.66
CA ARG A 122 -18.57 8.26 10.16
C ARG A 122 -17.72 7.49 9.17
N VAL A 123 -18.27 6.47 8.51
CA VAL A 123 -17.57 5.71 7.46
C VAL A 123 -17.25 6.62 6.27
N PHE A 124 -18.18 7.47 5.84
CA PHE A 124 -17.96 8.44 4.78
C PHE A 124 -16.84 9.44 5.13
N LEU A 125 -16.87 10.02 6.33
CA LEU A 125 -15.87 10.98 6.80
C LEU A 125 -14.48 10.36 6.91
N ALA A 126 -14.37 9.11 7.40
CA ALA A 126 -13.11 8.36 7.41
C ALA A 126 -12.61 8.04 5.99
N SER A 127 -13.51 7.73 5.06
CA SER A 127 -13.19 7.57 3.64
C SER A 127 -12.69 8.88 3.03
N LEU A 128 -13.32 10.01 3.35
CA LEU A 128 -12.93 11.35 2.90
C LEU A 128 -11.55 11.74 3.45
N ASP A 129 -11.24 11.42 4.71
CA ASP A 129 -9.90 11.63 5.27
C ASP A 129 -8.82 10.85 4.51
N GLY A 130 -9.13 9.61 4.13
CA GLY A 130 -8.25 8.83 3.27
C GLY A 130 -8.10 9.40 1.86
N ASP A 131 -9.10 10.08 1.31
CA ASP A 131 -9.01 10.79 0.03
C ASP A 131 -8.15 12.06 0.14
N LEU A 132 -8.14 12.75 1.29
CA LEU A 132 -7.18 13.84 1.56
C LEU A 132 -5.74 13.33 1.51
N VAL A 133 -5.48 12.16 2.11
CA VAL A 133 -4.17 11.49 2.04
C VAL A 133 -3.79 11.15 0.59
N GLN A 134 -4.73 10.59 -0.19
CA GLN A 134 -4.47 10.34 -1.62
C GLN A 134 -4.19 11.63 -2.39
N ALA A 135 -4.91 12.71 -2.10
CA ALA A 135 -4.70 13.99 -2.76
C ALA A 135 -3.30 14.53 -2.49
N MET A 136 -2.83 14.48 -1.23
CA MET A 136 -1.47 14.89 -0.88
C MET A 136 -0.41 13.98 -1.52
N THR A 137 -0.69 12.69 -1.65
CA THR A 137 0.16 11.74 -2.39
C THR A 137 0.24 12.11 -3.88
N ALA A 138 -0.88 12.43 -4.51
CA ALA A 138 -0.95 12.87 -5.90
C ALA A 138 -0.24 14.21 -6.12
N VAL A 139 -0.37 15.15 -5.19
CA VAL A 139 0.40 16.42 -5.18
C VAL A 139 1.90 16.12 -5.12
N LYS A 140 2.36 15.28 -4.19
CA LYS A 140 3.78 14.92 -4.12
C LYS A 140 4.29 14.31 -5.43
N LYS A 141 3.49 13.43 -6.06
CA LYS A 141 3.81 12.84 -7.36
C LYS A 141 3.93 13.91 -8.45
N SER A 142 3.05 14.91 -8.49
CA SER A 142 3.11 15.99 -9.48
C SER A 142 4.26 16.98 -9.27
N LEU A 143 4.86 16.99 -8.07
CA LEU A 143 6.08 17.74 -7.76
C LEU A 143 7.36 16.97 -8.09
N SER A 144 7.27 15.67 -8.39
CA SER A 144 8.44 14.85 -8.71
C SER A 144 8.98 15.17 -10.10
N VAL A 145 10.29 15.40 -10.20
CA VAL A 145 11.04 15.69 -11.43
C VAL A 145 12.30 14.80 -11.48
N SER A 146 12.96 14.71 -12.62
CA SER A 146 14.14 13.83 -12.78
C SER A 146 15.28 14.13 -11.80
N SER A 147 15.40 15.38 -11.33
CA SER A 147 16.41 15.82 -10.36
C SER A 147 15.95 15.79 -8.90
N GLY A 148 14.77 15.23 -8.60
CA GLY A 148 14.21 15.17 -7.24
C GLY A 148 12.79 15.72 -7.16
N ALA A 149 12.54 16.69 -6.30
CA ALA A 149 11.24 17.35 -6.17
C ALA A 149 11.36 18.85 -6.39
N ARG A 150 10.46 19.43 -7.19
CA ARG A 150 10.34 20.89 -7.34
C ARG A 150 9.54 21.48 -6.18
N ALA A 151 9.76 22.76 -5.90
CA ALA A 151 8.91 23.51 -4.99
C ALA A 151 7.51 23.73 -5.57
N LEU A 152 6.54 23.91 -4.68
CA LEU A 152 5.21 24.44 -5.01
C LEU A 152 5.34 25.86 -5.57
N SER A 153 4.63 26.14 -6.67
CA SER A 153 4.40 27.51 -7.12
C SER A 153 3.52 28.27 -6.11
N SER A 154 3.47 29.60 -6.21
CA SER A 154 2.63 30.42 -5.32
C SER A 154 1.15 30.02 -5.39
N GLN A 155 0.64 29.72 -6.58
CA GLN A 155 -0.76 29.32 -6.76
C GLN A 155 -1.03 27.93 -6.15
N GLU A 156 -0.17 26.95 -6.43
CA GLU A 156 -0.29 25.60 -5.86
C GLU A 156 -0.20 25.63 -4.34
N ARG A 157 0.71 26.44 -3.80
CA ARG A 157 0.84 26.65 -2.34
C ARG A 157 -0.43 27.25 -1.75
N THR A 158 -1.03 28.26 -2.38
CA THR A 158 -2.30 28.86 -1.91
C THR A 158 -3.41 27.82 -1.83
N ILE A 159 -3.55 26.95 -2.82
CA ILE A 159 -4.59 25.90 -2.83
C ILE A 159 -4.46 24.98 -1.61
N ILE A 160 -3.24 24.51 -1.33
CA ILE A 160 -2.97 23.61 -0.19
C ILE A 160 -3.12 24.34 1.14
N GLN A 161 -2.71 25.62 1.21
CA GLN A 161 -2.89 26.46 2.39
C GLN A 161 -4.37 26.68 2.71
N THR A 162 -5.23 26.92 1.71
CA THR A 162 -6.66 27.05 1.91
C THR A 162 -7.25 25.79 2.53
N LEU A 163 -6.97 24.61 1.95
CA LEU A 163 -7.39 23.33 2.52
C LEU A 163 -6.93 23.18 3.97
N PHE A 164 -5.67 23.52 4.26
CA PHE A 164 -5.13 23.42 5.61
C PHE A 164 -5.86 24.32 6.61
N GLN A 165 -6.21 25.56 6.22
CA GLN A 165 -6.99 26.46 7.06
C GLN A 165 -8.41 25.94 7.28
N SER A 166 -9.07 25.41 6.25
CA SER A 166 -10.40 24.79 6.39
C SER A 166 -10.37 23.59 7.34
N LEU A 167 -9.32 22.76 7.29
CA LEU A 167 -9.13 21.65 8.22
C LEU A 167 -8.96 22.13 9.67
N ILE A 168 -8.19 23.20 9.89
CA ILE A 168 -8.03 23.81 11.22
C ILE A 168 -9.38 24.32 11.72
N GLN A 169 -10.09 25.10 10.89
CA GLN A 169 -11.40 25.64 11.25
C GLN A 169 -12.40 24.54 11.58
N CYS A 170 -12.43 23.47 10.79
CA CYS A 170 -13.27 22.29 11.03
C CYS A 170 -12.95 21.63 12.38
N GLN A 171 -11.68 21.51 12.74
CA GLN A 171 -11.28 20.99 14.04
C GLN A 171 -11.73 21.90 15.19
N GLU A 172 -11.62 23.23 15.02
CA GLU A 172 -12.07 24.19 16.02
C GLU A 172 -13.58 24.15 16.23
N THR A 173 -14.35 24.03 15.15
CA THR A 173 -15.82 23.89 15.20
C THR A 173 -16.26 22.67 16.00
N LEU A 174 -15.51 21.56 15.96
CA LEU A 174 -15.84 20.34 16.69
C LEU A 174 -15.33 20.29 18.14
N ARG A 175 -14.52 21.27 18.59
CA ARG A 175 -13.78 21.19 19.85
C ARG A 175 -14.66 20.90 21.08
N ASP A 176 -15.86 21.48 21.12
CA ASP A 176 -16.76 21.42 22.28
C ASP A 176 -18.04 20.61 22.01
N THR A 177 -18.09 19.87 20.89
CA THR A 177 -19.29 19.12 20.48
C THR A 177 -19.26 17.66 20.92
N GLY A 178 -18.10 17.16 21.38
CA GLY A 178 -17.88 15.74 21.70
C GLY A 178 -17.71 14.84 20.47
N ILE A 179 -17.82 15.39 19.26
CA ILE A 179 -17.56 14.67 18.01
C ILE A 179 -16.05 14.64 17.76
N GLU A 180 -15.49 13.45 17.57
CA GLU A 180 -14.09 13.30 17.19
C GLU A 180 -13.82 13.95 15.84
N PHE A 181 -12.70 14.69 15.72
CA PHE A 181 -12.31 15.29 14.46
C PHE A 181 -11.91 14.22 13.42
N PRO A 182 -12.65 14.09 12.30
CA PRO A 182 -12.49 12.95 11.41
C PRO A 182 -11.32 13.07 10.44
N TYR A 183 -10.77 14.27 10.22
CA TYR A 183 -9.79 14.54 9.15
C TYR A 183 -8.34 14.63 9.64
N GLY A 184 -8.02 13.89 10.71
CA GLY A 184 -6.69 13.93 11.34
C GLY A 184 -5.58 13.61 10.35
N ARG A 185 -5.75 12.57 9.53
CA ARG A 185 -4.70 12.06 8.62
C ARG A 185 -4.44 13.03 7.47
N GLY A 186 -5.51 13.56 6.88
CA GLY A 186 -5.49 14.60 5.86
C GLY A 186 -4.82 15.87 6.37
N MET A 187 -5.12 16.30 7.61
CA MET A 187 -4.45 17.45 8.22
C MET A 187 -2.94 17.23 8.38
N LEU A 188 -2.50 16.06 8.83
CA LEU A 188 -1.07 15.75 9.00
C LEU A 188 -0.31 15.73 7.67
N THR A 189 -0.87 15.06 6.67
CA THR A 189 -0.24 14.98 5.35
C THR A 189 -0.21 16.35 4.66
N THR A 190 -1.26 17.17 4.82
CA THR A 190 -1.31 18.53 4.29
C THR A 190 -0.24 19.43 4.95
N ALA A 191 -0.10 19.36 6.28
CA ALA A 191 0.94 20.09 7.00
C ALA A 191 2.35 19.69 6.56
N ASN A 192 2.59 18.39 6.33
CA ASN A 192 3.86 17.86 5.86
C ASN A 192 4.23 18.41 4.47
N ILE A 193 3.27 18.43 3.52
CA ILE A 193 3.48 19.01 2.18
C ILE A 193 3.80 20.50 2.23
N LEU A 194 3.17 21.24 3.16
CA LEU A 194 3.43 22.67 3.34
C LEU A 194 4.74 22.97 4.09
N GLY A 195 5.33 21.98 4.76
CA GLY A 195 6.49 22.18 5.63
C GLY A 195 6.18 23.03 6.87
N VAL A 196 4.94 22.96 7.37
CA VAL A 196 4.48 23.72 8.55
C VAL A 196 4.26 22.80 9.74
N PRO A 197 4.40 23.30 10.99
CA PRO A 197 4.13 22.51 12.17
C PRO A 197 2.66 22.09 12.24
N ILE A 198 2.43 20.92 12.83
CA ILE A 198 1.08 20.42 13.11
C ILE A 198 0.47 21.24 14.25
N PRO A 199 -0.82 21.63 14.19
CA PRO A 199 -1.49 22.33 15.29
C PRO A 199 -1.43 21.52 16.59
N SER A 200 -1.18 22.20 17.72
CA SER A 200 -1.09 21.57 19.05
C SER A 200 -2.38 20.83 19.45
N SER A 201 -3.54 21.25 18.94
CA SER A 201 -4.83 20.59 19.12
C SER A 201 -4.90 19.17 18.54
N GLN A 202 -4.07 18.81 17.56
CA GLN A 202 -3.93 17.44 17.06
C GLN A 202 -2.92 16.62 17.86
N GLN A 203 -2.28 17.20 18.88
CA GLN A 203 -1.44 16.42 19.80
C GLN A 203 -2.31 15.62 20.77
N SER A 204 -3.46 16.14 21.21
CA SER A 204 -4.30 15.48 22.23
C SER A 204 -4.97 14.17 21.77
N SER A 205 -5.48 14.09 20.53
CA SER A 205 -6.09 12.86 19.97
C SER A 205 -5.08 11.71 19.78
N LEU A 206 -3.79 12.02 19.81
CA LEU A 206 -2.67 11.10 19.63
C LEU A 206 -1.87 10.87 20.93
N ASN A 207 -1.96 11.81 21.88
CA ASN A 207 -1.50 11.66 23.26
C ASN A 207 -2.39 10.70 24.09
N GLY A 208 -3.43 10.12 23.48
CA GLY A 208 -4.30 9.13 24.11
C GLY A 208 -3.64 7.77 24.37
N LEU A 209 -2.37 7.58 23.96
CA LEU A 209 -1.59 6.41 24.38
C LEU A 209 -1.35 6.47 25.89
N PRO A 210 -1.73 5.43 26.65
CA PRO A 210 -1.42 5.38 28.07
C PRO A 210 0.08 5.48 28.30
N SER A 211 0.51 6.32 29.25
CA SER A 211 1.94 6.46 29.59
C SER A 211 2.51 5.22 30.26
N ASP A 212 1.65 4.33 30.76
CA ASP A 212 1.95 3.12 31.52
C ASP A 212 1.79 1.83 30.70
N LEU A 213 1.81 1.93 29.36
CA LEU A 213 1.81 0.75 28.50
C LEU A 213 2.96 -0.20 28.88
N ALA A 214 2.59 -1.47 29.08
CA ALA A 214 3.54 -2.52 29.40
C ALA A 214 4.57 -2.70 28.26
N ARG A 215 5.78 -3.16 28.62
CA ARG A 215 6.78 -3.55 27.62
C ARG A 215 6.20 -4.66 26.73
N PRO A 216 6.34 -4.57 25.40
CA PRO A 216 5.80 -5.60 24.51
C PRO A 216 6.41 -6.98 24.82
N PRO A 217 5.64 -8.07 24.64
CA PRO A 217 6.15 -9.41 24.83
C PRO A 217 7.26 -9.71 23.82
N GLN A 218 8.22 -10.55 24.21
CA GLN A 218 9.25 -11.02 23.29
C GLN A 218 8.63 -11.92 22.22
N ALA A 219 9.18 -11.84 21.01
CA ALA A 219 8.73 -12.67 19.90
C ALA A 219 9.05 -14.15 20.15
N THR A 220 8.08 -15.02 19.89
CA THR A 220 8.20 -16.48 20.05
C THR A 220 9.34 -17.08 19.22
N GLU A 221 9.51 -16.59 17.99
CA GLU A 221 10.61 -16.97 17.11
C GLU A 221 11.28 -15.71 16.56
N THR A 222 12.59 -15.78 16.43
CA THR A 222 13.42 -14.66 15.97
C THR A 222 14.45 -15.09 14.94
N PHE A 223 15.02 -14.11 14.23
CA PHE A 223 16.20 -14.28 13.40
C PHE A 223 17.20 -13.14 13.66
N GLN A 224 18.47 -13.37 13.31
CA GLN A 224 19.49 -12.33 13.42
C GLN A 224 19.61 -11.54 12.11
N LEU A 225 19.66 -10.22 12.23
CA LEU A 225 19.92 -9.27 11.15
C LEU A 225 21.03 -8.30 11.57
N GLY A 226 22.28 -8.73 11.35
CA GLY A 226 23.44 -8.06 11.93
C GLY A 226 23.44 -8.15 13.45
N ASP A 227 23.45 -7.00 14.11
CA ASP A 227 23.41 -6.82 15.56
C ASP A 227 21.99 -6.81 16.17
N ARG A 228 20.93 -6.99 15.36
CA ARG A 228 19.54 -6.99 15.84
C ARG A 228 18.93 -8.38 15.76
N THR A 229 18.30 -8.80 16.85
CA THR A 229 17.41 -9.96 16.90
C THR A 229 15.98 -9.50 16.64
N LEU A 230 15.36 -10.01 15.57
CA LEU A 230 14.07 -9.51 15.06
C LEU A 230 13.01 -10.61 15.03
N PRO A 231 11.72 -10.28 15.21
CA PRO A 231 10.63 -11.24 15.05
C PRO A 231 10.56 -11.79 13.63
N ARG A 232 10.10 -13.03 13.47
CA ARG A 232 9.94 -13.65 12.14
C ARG A 232 8.66 -13.26 11.39
N ILE A 233 7.82 -12.39 11.97
CA ILE A 233 6.65 -11.81 11.31
C ILE A 233 6.76 -10.30 11.36
N PHE A 234 6.64 -9.66 10.20
CA PHE A 234 6.60 -8.20 10.05
C PHE A 234 5.18 -7.78 9.67
N SER A 235 4.68 -6.69 10.27
CA SER A 235 3.40 -6.09 9.90
C SER A 235 3.58 -5.17 8.69
N GLY A 236 3.06 -5.57 7.54
CA GLY A 236 3.12 -4.79 6.30
C GLY A 236 2.00 -3.74 6.23
N LEU A 237 2.34 -2.48 5.96
CA LEU A 237 1.41 -1.35 5.95
C LEU A 237 0.93 -0.93 4.55
N TRP A 238 1.10 -1.79 3.54
CA TRP A 238 0.77 -1.48 2.14
C TRP A 238 -0.72 -1.16 1.92
N GLN A 239 -1.63 -1.66 2.77
CA GLN A 239 -3.06 -1.30 2.70
C GLN A 239 -3.34 0.16 3.07
N MET A 240 -2.38 0.89 3.65
CA MET A 240 -2.51 2.33 3.88
C MET A 240 -2.25 3.18 2.62
N SER A 241 -1.85 2.55 1.51
CA SER A 241 -1.57 3.23 0.23
C SER A 241 -2.81 3.86 -0.42
N SER A 242 -4.02 3.40 -0.08
CA SER A 242 -5.25 3.89 -0.71
C SER A 242 -6.51 3.52 0.09
N PRO A 243 -7.49 4.42 0.22
CA PRO A 243 -8.90 4.13 0.54
C PRO A 243 -9.54 2.93 -0.17
N ALA A 244 -9.01 2.48 -1.31
CA ALA A 244 -9.47 1.26 -1.96
C ALA A 244 -9.32 0.00 -1.07
N TRP A 245 -8.47 0.06 -0.05
CA TRP A 245 -8.30 -0.99 0.96
C TRP A 245 -9.14 -0.75 2.22
N GLY A 246 -9.99 0.27 2.21
CA GLY A 246 -10.65 0.81 3.39
C GLY A 246 -9.89 1.95 4.04
N SER A 247 -10.57 2.65 4.95
CA SER A 247 -10.00 3.76 5.72
C SER A 247 -10.53 3.69 7.14
N ALA A 248 -9.71 4.10 8.11
CA ALA A 248 -10.06 4.24 9.51
C ALA A 248 -9.72 5.64 9.99
N GLN A 249 -10.40 6.06 11.07
CA GLN A 249 -10.05 7.29 11.78
C GLN A 249 -8.67 7.17 12.42
N MET A 250 -8.00 8.31 12.59
CA MET A 250 -6.63 8.35 13.09
C MET A 250 -6.46 7.72 14.48
N SER A 251 -7.41 7.95 15.40
CA SER A 251 -7.41 7.34 16.74
C SER A 251 -7.42 5.82 16.69
N LYS A 252 -8.29 5.24 15.84
CA LYS A 252 -8.39 3.79 15.62
C LYS A 252 -7.11 3.21 15.04
N ILE A 253 -6.43 3.92 14.15
CA ILE A 253 -5.15 3.48 13.61
C ILE A 253 -4.08 3.46 14.72
N VAL A 254 -4.05 4.48 15.58
CA VAL A 254 -3.09 4.57 16.69
C VAL A 254 -3.35 3.49 17.74
N GLU A 255 -4.62 3.24 18.08
CA GLU A 255 -5.04 2.13 18.93
C GLU A 255 -4.62 0.77 18.33
N GLY A 256 -4.81 0.60 17.01
CA GLY A 256 -4.41 -0.63 16.31
C GLY A 256 -2.90 -0.86 16.30
N PHE A 257 -2.10 0.20 16.13
CA PHE A 257 -0.64 0.11 16.29
C PHE A 257 -0.25 -0.30 17.71
N SER A 258 -0.87 0.31 18.74
CA SER A 258 -0.63 -0.08 20.14
C SER A 258 -0.95 -1.55 20.37
N THR A 259 -2.11 -2.00 19.88
CA THR A 259 -2.57 -3.40 19.99
C THR A 259 -1.59 -4.36 19.32
N HIS A 260 -1.09 -4.04 18.13
CA HIS A 260 -0.07 -4.84 17.44
C HIS A 260 1.20 -5.00 18.28
N VAL A 261 1.74 -3.88 18.79
CA VAL A 261 2.95 -3.89 19.60
C VAL A 261 2.72 -4.68 20.90
N GLN A 262 1.59 -4.48 21.58
CA GLN A 262 1.23 -5.22 22.80
C GLN A 262 1.05 -6.72 22.56
N ASN A 263 0.69 -7.14 21.34
CA ASN A 263 0.62 -8.54 20.93
C ASN A 263 1.95 -9.11 20.42
N GLY A 264 3.06 -8.37 20.55
CA GLY A 264 4.41 -8.82 20.17
C GLY A 264 4.80 -8.58 18.71
N PHE A 265 3.94 -7.90 17.93
CA PHE A 265 4.27 -7.48 16.57
C PHE A 265 5.03 -6.16 16.60
N THR A 266 6.34 -6.24 16.78
CA THR A 266 7.20 -5.05 16.95
C THR A 266 7.96 -4.64 15.69
N ALA A 267 7.91 -5.41 14.61
CA ALA A 267 8.55 -5.09 13.33
C ALA A 267 7.53 -4.70 12.25
N PHE A 268 7.74 -3.56 11.60
CA PHE A 268 6.81 -2.99 10.63
C PHE A 268 7.51 -2.74 9.28
N ASP A 269 6.83 -3.09 8.19
CA ASP A 269 7.27 -2.84 6.82
C ASP A 269 6.36 -1.81 6.12
N MET A 270 6.96 -0.79 5.52
CA MET A 270 6.26 0.28 4.80
C MET A 270 7.05 0.78 3.58
N ALA A 271 6.59 1.85 2.94
CA ALA A 271 7.24 2.47 1.79
C ALA A 271 6.88 3.95 1.66
N ASP A 272 7.74 4.69 0.96
CA ASP A 272 7.58 6.11 0.63
C ASP A 272 6.27 6.48 -0.12
N HIS A 273 5.67 5.51 -0.81
CA HIS A 273 4.43 5.64 -1.58
C HIS A 273 3.21 5.00 -0.89
N TYR A 274 3.33 4.47 0.33
CA TYR A 274 2.19 3.91 1.08
C TYR A 274 1.40 4.99 1.81
N GLY A 275 0.85 5.95 1.06
CA GLY A 275 -0.01 7.01 1.60
C GLY A 275 0.63 7.70 2.80
N ASP A 276 -0.01 7.60 3.96
CA ASP A 276 0.42 8.19 5.23
C ASP A 276 1.07 7.19 6.21
N ALA A 277 1.43 5.98 5.76
CA ALA A 277 1.99 4.94 6.62
C ALA A 277 3.22 5.41 7.43
N GLU A 278 4.23 6.00 6.78
CA GLU A 278 5.43 6.50 7.46
C GLU A 278 5.10 7.61 8.47
N VAL A 279 4.17 8.49 8.13
CA VAL A 279 3.79 9.66 8.94
C VAL A 279 3.04 9.22 10.20
N LEU A 280 2.04 8.34 10.06
CA LEU A 280 1.26 7.85 11.19
C LEU A 280 2.08 6.92 12.08
N TYR A 281 2.82 5.98 11.48
CA TYR A 281 3.69 5.08 12.24
C TYR A 281 4.78 5.86 12.97
N GLY A 282 5.46 6.79 12.30
CA GLY A 282 6.53 7.58 12.90
C GLY A 282 6.07 8.35 14.12
N ARG A 283 4.88 8.96 14.02
CA ARG A 283 4.25 9.68 15.13
C ARG A 283 3.78 8.75 16.25
N PHE A 284 3.20 7.61 15.93
CA PHE A 284 2.85 6.59 16.92
C PHE A 284 4.10 6.14 17.68
N ARG A 285 5.16 5.74 16.96
CA ARG A 285 6.42 5.28 17.53
C ARG A 285 7.10 6.34 18.38
N SER A 286 7.07 7.62 17.98
CA SER A 286 7.73 8.68 18.76
C SER A 286 7.08 8.92 20.12
N LEU A 287 5.79 8.60 20.25
CA LEU A 287 5.00 8.70 21.49
C LEU A 287 4.97 7.39 22.30
N TYR A 288 5.37 6.26 21.70
CA TYR A 288 5.30 4.96 22.38
C TYR A 288 6.40 4.82 23.45
N PRO A 289 6.07 4.46 24.71
CA PRO A 289 7.07 4.39 25.79
C PRO A 289 8.24 3.43 25.53
N HIS A 290 8.00 2.32 24.84
CA HIS A 290 9.00 1.28 24.52
C HIS A 290 9.42 1.29 23.05
N LYS A 291 9.52 2.49 22.44
CA LYS A 291 9.83 2.65 21.00
C LYS A 291 11.11 1.95 20.52
N ASP A 292 12.05 1.67 21.41
CA ASP A 292 13.31 0.99 21.10
C ASP A 292 13.13 -0.52 20.87
N GLU A 293 12.01 -1.10 21.33
CA GLU A 293 11.62 -2.48 21.02
C GLU A 293 11.10 -2.64 19.59
N MET A 294 10.74 -1.53 18.95
CA MET A 294 10.16 -1.52 17.62
C MET A 294 11.24 -1.43 16.55
N PHE A 295 11.02 -2.14 15.43
CA PHE A 295 11.89 -2.13 14.26
C PHE A 295 11.14 -1.64 13.03
N THR A 296 11.75 -0.70 12.30
CA THR A 296 11.12 -0.05 11.15
C THR A 296 11.85 -0.36 9.84
N ALA A 297 11.17 -1.05 8.93
CA ALA A 297 11.61 -1.21 7.55
C ALA A 297 10.79 -0.29 6.64
N THR A 298 11.46 0.57 5.86
CA THR A 298 10.80 1.39 4.83
C THR A 298 11.54 1.28 3.49
N LYS A 299 10.94 1.74 2.39
CA LYS A 299 11.48 1.60 1.02
C LYS A 299 11.76 2.92 0.32
N TYR A 300 12.90 3.03 -0.37
CA TYR A 300 13.16 4.07 -1.38
C TYR A 300 12.85 3.48 -2.75
N CYS A 301 11.73 3.88 -3.32
CA CYS A 301 11.23 3.39 -4.58
C CYS A 301 11.53 4.32 -5.75
N VAL A 302 12.21 3.79 -6.77
CA VAL A 302 12.48 4.46 -8.04
C VAL A 302 11.70 3.77 -9.15
N PHE A 303 10.55 4.35 -9.48
CA PHE A 303 9.62 3.86 -10.51
C PHE A 303 9.69 4.63 -11.84
N HIS A 304 10.40 5.76 -11.86
CA HIS A 304 10.52 6.61 -13.05
C HIS A 304 11.97 7.03 -13.23
N PRO A 305 12.40 7.35 -14.47
CA PRO A 305 13.74 7.86 -14.74
C PRO A 305 14.10 9.04 -13.84
N MET A 306 15.24 8.92 -13.16
CA MET A 306 15.81 9.97 -12.33
C MET A 306 17.33 10.07 -12.53
N THR A 307 17.88 11.24 -12.25
CA THR A 307 19.31 11.44 -12.13
C THR A 307 19.74 11.02 -10.73
N VAL A 308 20.62 10.03 -10.62
CA VAL A 308 21.16 9.63 -9.32
C VAL A 308 22.29 10.59 -8.95
N SER A 309 22.14 11.26 -7.82
CA SER A 309 23.18 12.06 -7.20
C SER A 309 23.16 11.85 -5.69
N ARG A 310 24.27 12.17 -5.02
CA ARG A 310 24.37 12.13 -3.56
C ARG A 310 23.27 12.97 -2.90
N GLU A 311 23.01 14.16 -3.42
CA GLU A 311 22.01 15.10 -2.91
C GLU A 311 20.60 14.54 -3.06
N ALA A 312 20.28 13.91 -4.20
CA ALA A 312 18.98 13.28 -4.42
C ALA A 312 18.73 12.12 -3.45
N VAL A 313 19.73 11.27 -3.24
CA VAL A 313 19.68 10.16 -2.28
C VAL A 313 19.53 10.68 -0.84
N GLN A 314 20.34 11.66 -0.45
CA GLN A 314 20.27 12.27 0.88
C GLN A 314 18.94 13.01 1.14
N ALA A 315 18.33 13.61 0.11
CA ALA A 315 17.02 14.21 0.20
C ALA A 315 15.94 13.15 0.45
N ASN A 316 16.01 12.00 -0.24
CA ASN A 316 15.11 10.88 0.02
C ASN A 316 15.24 10.37 1.46
N VAL A 317 16.47 10.13 1.93
CA VAL A 317 16.74 9.74 3.33
C VAL A 317 16.17 10.74 4.32
N SER A 318 16.41 12.04 4.09
CA SER A 318 15.91 13.13 4.95
C SER A 318 14.39 13.15 5.03
N GLU A 319 13.70 12.94 3.91
CA GLU A 319 12.24 12.91 3.89
C GLU A 319 11.70 11.80 4.79
N ARG A 320 12.30 10.61 4.77
CA ARG A 320 11.80 9.49 5.56
C ARG A 320 12.13 9.65 7.03
N CYS A 321 13.32 10.16 7.36
CA CYS A 321 13.66 10.55 8.73
C CYS A 321 12.60 11.51 9.30
N ASN A 322 12.19 12.51 8.50
CA ASN A 322 11.15 13.46 8.90
C ASN A 322 9.78 12.79 9.09
N ARG A 323 9.36 11.93 8.15
CA ARG A 323 8.06 11.24 8.23
C ARG A 323 8.00 10.25 9.39
N LEU A 324 9.07 9.47 9.57
CA LEU A 324 9.22 8.47 10.63
C LEU A 324 9.54 9.09 11.99
N GLN A 325 9.89 10.37 12.05
CA GLN A 325 10.37 11.05 13.26
C GLN A 325 11.54 10.31 13.91
N GLN A 326 12.51 9.93 13.07
CA GLN A 326 13.68 9.15 13.43
C GLN A 326 14.95 9.83 12.89
N ASP A 327 16.01 9.85 13.69
CA ASP A 327 17.33 10.30 13.24
C ASP A 327 18.04 9.25 12.38
N VAL A 328 17.72 7.97 12.60
CA VAL A 328 18.29 6.82 11.91
C VAL A 328 17.17 5.83 11.55
N ILE A 329 17.14 5.42 10.28
CA ILE A 329 16.22 4.41 9.74
C ILE A 329 16.81 3.02 10.03
N ASP A 330 16.06 2.14 10.70
CA ASP A 330 16.55 0.80 11.09
C ASP A 330 16.91 -0.07 9.87
N LEU A 331 16.05 -0.07 8.84
CA LEU A 331 16.24 -0.76 7.57
C LEU A 331 15.65 0.06 6.41
N LEU A 332 16.51 0.46 5.48
CA LEU A 332 16.12 1.11 4.22
C LEU A 332 16.24 0.14 3.06
N GLN A 333 15.11 -0.20 2.46
CA GLN A 333 15.03 -1.14 1.33
C GLN A 333 14.99 -0.36 0.00
N PHE A 334 15.96 -0.58 -0.87
CA PHE A 334 16.01 0.08 -2.17
C PHE A 334 15.26 -0.72 -3.23
N HIS A 335 14.32 -0.07 -3.92
CA HIS A 335 13.53 -0.66 -5.00
C HIS A 335 13.79 0.13 -6.29
N TRP A 336 14.34 -0.55 -7.29
CA TRP A 336 14.70 0.03 -8.58
C TRP A 336 14.00 -0.74 -9.71
N GLN A 337 13.32 -0.02 -10.62
CA GLN A 337 12.63 -0.64 -11.77
C GLN A 337 13.36 -0.47 -13.12
N LEU A 338 14.44 0.32 -13.16
CA LEU A 338 15.07 0.76 -14.41
C LEU A 338 16.35 -0.04 -14.72
N TRP A 339 16.25 -1.33 -14.99
CA TRP A 339 17.45 -2.20 -15.12
C TRP A 339 18.39 -1.84 -16.27
N ASP A 340 17.88 -1.18 -17.31
CA ASP A 340 18.70 -0.61 -18.37
C ASP A 340 19.63 0.53 -17.88
N ASN A 341 19.40 1.05 -16.68
CA ASN A 341 20.19 2.08 -16.04
C ASN A 341 20.95 1.52 -14.83
N PRO A 342 22.29 1.37 -14.90
CA PRO A 342 23.10 0.78 -13.83
C PRO A 342 23.31 1.70 -12.61
N GLN A 343 22.79 2.94 -12.63
CA GLN A 343 22.93 3.91 -11.53
C GLN A 343 22.32 3.44 -10.19
N TYR A 344 21.63 2.30 -10.14
CA TYR A 344 21.22 1.68 -8.88
C TYR A 344 22.42 1.36 -7.96
N ILE A 345 23.59 1.03 -8.53
CA ILE A 345 24.81 0.79 -7.74
C ILE A 345 25.30 2.09 -7.10
N ASP A 346 25.37 3.19 -7.87
CA ASP A 346 25.76 4.50 -7.34
C ASP A 346 24.81 4.97 -6.23
N ALA A 347 23.50 4.77 -6.41
CA ALA A 347 22.50 5.10 -5.40
C ALA A 347 22.74 4.31 -4.10
N LEU A 348 23.01 3.00 -4.20
CA LEU A 348 23.30 2.13 -3.06
C LEU A 348 24.62 2.49 -2.37
N GLN A 349 25.64 2.92 -3.11
CA GLN A 349 26.89 3.44 -2.54
C GLN A 349 26.64 4.72 -1.74
N TYR A 350 25.88 5.68 -2.29
CA TYR A 350 25.51 6.88 -1.53
C TYR A 350 24.66 6.58 -0.29
N LEU A 351 23.77 5.58 -0.36
CA LEU A 351 23.03 5.10 0.81
C LEU A 351 23.95 4.50 1.87
N ALA A 352 24.97 3.74 1.47
CA ALA A 352 25.92 3.10 2.39
C ALA A 352 26.80 4.11 3.13
N GLU A 353 27.01 5.29 2.54
CA GLU A 353 27.77 6.38 3.15
C GLU A 353 26.90 7.27 4.08
N ASP A 354 25.57 7.17 3.99
CA ASP A 354 24.66 7.96 4.82
C ASP A 354 24.40 7.29 6.18
N LYS A 355 24.99 7.86 7.24
CA LYS A 355 24.90 7.34 8.60
C LYS A 355 23.49 7.30 9.20
N ARG A 356 22.52 7.93 8.54
CA ARG A 356 21.10 7.86 8.93
C ARG A 356 20.43 6.58 8.45
N VAL A 357 21.13 5.73 7.70
CA VAL A 357 20.67 4.42 7.26
C VAL A 357 21.45 3.35 8.01
N ALA A 358 20.81 2.67 8.97
CA ALA A 358 21.50 1.65 9.77
C ALA A 358 21.78 0.38 8.96
N ARG A 359 20.83 -0.04 8.12
CA ARG A 359 20.93 -1.24 7.27
C ARG A 359 20.32 -0.97 5.90
N ILE A 360 20.96 -1.50 4.88
CA ILE A 360 20.46 -1.47 3.50
C ILE A 360 19.87 -2.83 3.16
N GLY A 361 18.63 -2.82 2.71
CA GLY A 361 17.98 -3.93 2.03
C GLY A 361 17.75 -3.61 0.56
N LEU A 362 17.45 -4.63 -0.21
CA LEU A 362 16.93 -4.54 -1.56
C LEU A 362 15.44 -4.92 -1.56
N CYS A 363 14.70 -4.51 -2.58
CA CYS A 363 13.33 -4.95 -2.81
C CYS A 363 13.15 -5.19 -4.30
N ASN A 364 12.74 -6.41 -4.65
CA ASN A 364 12.53 -6.87 -6.02
C ASN A 364 13.77 -6.87 -6.92
N PHE A 365 14.97 -6.97 -6.32
CA PHE A 365 16.19 -7.26 -7.06
C PHE A 365 16.20 -8.76 -7.39
N ASP A 366 16.39 -9.09 -8.67
CA ASP A 366 16.64 -10.47 -9.09
C ASP A 366 18.07 -10.91 -8.69
N THR A 367 18.38 -12.20 -8.84
CA THR A 367 19.65 -12.75 -8.36
C THR A 367 20.85 -12.10 -9.03
N GLU A 368 20.78 -11.82 -10.34
CA GLU A 368 21.88 -11.21 -11.08
C GLU A 368 22.19 -9.81 -10.56
N HIS A 369 21.17 -8.97 -10.39
CA HIS A 369 21.36 -7.61 -9.90
C HIS A 369 21.78 -7.58 -8.43
N LEU A 370 21.29 -8.50 -7.60
CA LEU A 370 21.76 -8.65 -6.22
C LEU A 370 23.25 -8.98 -6.17
N GLU A 371 23.73 -9.95 -6.96
CA GLU A 371 25.15 -10.31 -7.02
C GLU A 371 26.01 -9.12 -7.45
N ARG A 372 25.61 -8.36 -8.49
CA ARG A 372 26.32 -7.15 -8.91
C ARG A 372 26.44 -6.10 -7.81
N VAL A 373 25.39 -5.91 -7.00
CA VAL A 373 25.44 -5.01 -5.83
C VAL A 373 26.45 -5.52 -4.81
N VAL A 374 26.44 -6.82 -4.50
CA VAL A 374 27.39 -7.40 -3.54
C VAL A 374 28.83 -7.29 -4.05
N GLU A 375 29.08 -7.57 -5.33
CA GLU A 375 30.38 -7.43 -6.00
C GLU A 375 30.91 -6.00 -5.98
N SER A 376 30.02 -5.00 -5.96
CA SER A 376 30.40 -3.58 -5.82
C SER A 376 30.90 -3.20 -4.41
N GLY A 377 30.78 -4.10 -3.44
CA GLY A 377 31.23 -3.91 -2.05
C GLY A 377 30.19 -3.32 -1.11
N VAL A 378 28.95 -3.06 -1.57
CA VAL A 378 27.86 -2.58 -0.71
C VAL A 378 27.34 -3.72 0.16
N LYS A 379 27.36 -3.55 1.49
CA LYS A 379 26.78 -4.55 2.41
C LYS A 379 25.26 -4.51 2.38
N ILE A 380 24.67 -5.58 1.86
CA ILE A 380 23.23 -5.82 1.87
C ILE A 380 22.87 -6.76 3.02
N TYR A 381 21.77 -6.46 3.71
CA TYR A 381 21.24 -7.24 4.82
C TYR A 381 20.02 -8.08 4.43
N THR A 382 19.14 -7.51 3.59
CA THR A 382 17.92 -8.19 3.16
C THR A 382 17.66 -8.01 1.67
N ASN A 383 16.90 -8.94 1.08
CA ASN A 383 16.19 -8.70 -0.18
C ASN A 383 14.71 -9.04 0.02
N GLN A 384 13.83 -8.07 -0.22
CA GLN A 384 12.39 -8.25 -0.10
C GLN A 384 11.81 -8.73 -1.43
N VAL A 385 11.26 -9.95 -1.47
CA VAL A 385 10.76 -10.61 -2.69
C VAL A 385 9.44 -11.35 -2.46
N GLN A 386 8.71 -11.63 -3.53
CA GLN A 386 7.52 -12.49 -3.48
C GLN A 386 7.93 -13.93 -3.17
N PHE A 387 7.33 -14.55 -2.15
CA PHE A 387 7.54 -15.97 -1.88
C PHE A 387 6.29 -16.59 -1.23
N SER A 388 5.74 -17.62 -1.86
CA SER A 388 4.59 -18.38 -1.37
C SER A 388 4.62 -19.82 -1.89
N LEU A 389 3.62 -20.62 -1.49
CA LEU A 389 3.38 -21.95 -2.10
C LEU A 389 3.09 -21.87 -3.61
N ILE A 390 2.57 -20.72 -4.08
CA ILE A 390 2.22 -20.48 -5.49
C ILE A 390 3.39 -19.89 -6.26
N ASP A 391 4.29 -19.18 -5.59
CA ASP A 391 5.46 -18.58 -6.21
C ASP A 391 6.72 -18.94 -5.41
N SER A 392 7.38 -20.02 -5.85
CA SER A 392 8.58 -20.57 -5.21
C SER A 392 9.87 -20.28 -5.98
N ARG A 393 9.83 -19.33 -6.94
CA ARG A 393 11.02 -18.91 -7.71
C ARG A 393 12.22 -18.49 -6.86
N PRO A 394 12.07 -17.90 -5.65
CA PRO A 394 13.23 -17.64 -4.78
C PRO A 394 14.06 -18.89 -4.42
N THR A 395 13.50 -20.10 -4.53
CA THR A 395 14.21 -21.35 -4.24
C THR A 395 15.23 -21.74 -5.32
N VAL A 396 15.14 -21.16 -6.53
CA VAL A 396 15.91 -21.61 -7.71
C VAL A 396 17.35 -21.05 -7.74
N LYS A 397 17.51 -19.73 -7.63
CA LYS A 397 18.85 -19.07 -7.61
C LYS A 397 19.05 -18.15 -6.40
N MET A 398 18.03 -17.38 -6.05
CA MET A 398 18.08 -16.37 -4.98
C MET A 398 18.46 -16.97 -3.62
N SER A 399 17.98 -18.17 -3.30
CA SER A 399 18.27 -18.91 -2.07
C SER A 399 19.76 -19.14 -1.85
N ASP A 400 20.48 -19.59 -2.88
CA ASP A 400 21.93 -19.83 -2.85
C ASP A 400 22.70 -18.52 -2.70
N ALA A 401 22.37 -17.50 -3.49
CA ALA A 401 22.98 -16.18 -3.40
C ALA A 401 22.82 -15.57 -1.99
N CYS A 402 21.61 -15.62 -1.43
CA CYS A 402 21.34 -15.16 -0.08
C CYS A 402 22.15 -15.91 0.97
N SER A 403 22.27 -17.23 0.82
CA SER A 403 23.02 -18.08 1.76
C SER A 403 24.52 -17.81 1.71
N ARG A 404 25.10 -17.59 0.52
CA ARG A 404 26.53 -17.28 0.35
C ARG A 404 26.94 -15.93 0.95
N HIS A 405 26.04 -14.95 0.91
CA HIS A 405 26.33 -13.56 1.27
C HIS A 405 25.78 -13.12 2.63
N ASP A 406 25.17 -14.06 3.37
CA ASP A 406 24.44 -13.80 4.63
C ASP A 406 23.40 -12.67 4.47
N ILE A 407 22.55 -12.83 3.46
CA ILE A 407 21.41 -11.96 3.17
C ILE A 407 20.14 -12.71 3.53
N LYS A 408 19.20 -12.06 4.21
CA LYS A 408 17.90 -12.64 4.55
C LYS A 408 16.80 -12.20 3.60
N LEU A 409 15.93 -13.11 3.22
CA LEU A 409 14.70 -12.77 2.52
C LEU A 409 13.67 -12.24 3.51
N LEU A 410 13.07 -11.10 3.16
CA LEU A 410 11.81 -10.63 3.74
C LEU A 410 10.72 -10.90 2.71
N THR A 411 9.76 -11.76 3.01
CA THR A 411 8.86 -12.25 1.96
C THR A 411 7.50 -11.58 2.02
N TYR A 412 7.01 -11.07 0.89
CA TYR A 412 5.62 -10.63 0.77
C TYR A 412 4.82 -11.59 -0.11
N GLY A 413 3.50 -11.39 -0.18
CA GLY A 413 2.64 -12.15 -1.10
C GLY A 413 2.45 -13.61 -0.71
N THR A 414 2.95 -14.00 0.47
CA THR A 414 2.86 -15.35 1.03
C THR A 414 1.43 -15.88 1.10
N LEU A 415 0.44 -15.00 1.26
CA LEU A 415 -0.98 -15.36 1.33
C LEU A 415 -1.76 -15.05 0.02
N CYS A 416 -1.08 -14.69 -1.06
CA CYS A 416 -1.68 -14.41 -2.37
C CYS A 416 -2.85 -13.41 -2.31
N GLY A 417 -2.66 -12.25 -1.67
CA GLY A 417 -3.72 -11.24 -1.51
C GLY A 417 -4.86 -11.70 -0.59
N GLY A 418 -4.63 -12.73 0.21
CA GLY A 418 -5.62 -13.34 1.10
C GLY A 418 -6.40 -14.50 0.47
N PHE A 419 -5.98 -15.03 -0.69
CA PHE A 419 -6.54 -16.24 -1.28
C PHE A 419 -6.17 -17.50 -0.49
N ILE A 420 -5.00 -17.54 0.15
CA ILE A 420 -4.59 -18.67 1.00
C ILE A 420 -5.15 -18.47 2.41
N ALA A 421 -6.45 -18.73 2.54
CA ALA A 421 -7.20 -18.59 3.79
C ALA A 421 -8.45 -19.49 3.76
N ASP A 422 -8.94 -19.89 4.94
CA ASP A 422 -10.09 -20.78 5.12
C ASP A 422 -11.35 -20.34 4.35
N LYS A 423 -11.58 -19.02 4.23
CA LYS A 423 -12.73 -18.46 3.51
C LYS A 423 -12.78 -18.79 2.02
N TRP A 424 -11.65 -19.18 1.42
CA TRP A 424 -11.55 -19.50 -0.01
C TRP A 424 -11.63 -21.00 -0.30
N LEU A 425 -11.61 -21.84 0.73
CA LEU A 425 -11.78 -23.28 0.56
C LEU A 425 -13.21 -23.60 0.08
N ASN A 426 -13.32 -24.50 -0.88
CA ASN A 426 -14.56 -24.93 -1.53
C ASN A 426 -15.35 -23.79 -2.19
N GLN A 427 -14.68 -22.70 -2.57
CA GLN A 427 -15.30 -21.60 -3.31
C GLN A 427 -15.14 -21.79 -4.82
N PRO A 428 -16.14 -21.37 -5.63
CA PRO A 428 -15.98 -21.32 -7.07
C PRO A 428 -14.88 -20.34 -7.47
N GLU A 429 -14.39 -20.48 -8.70
CA GLU A 429 -13.42 -19.55 -9.27
C GLU A 429 -14.01 -18.12 -9.26
N PRO A 430 -13.33 -17.12 -8.67
CA PRO A 430 -13.88 -15.79 -8.54
C PRO A 430 -13.90 -15.06 -9.88
N ASP A 431 -14.94 -14.26 -10.12
CA ASP A 431 -14.88 -13.21 -11.14
C ASP A 431 -13.92 -12.12 -10.66
N VAL A 432 -12.71 -12.09 -11.22
CA VAL A 432 -11.64 -11.15 -10.83
C VAL A 432 -12.00 -9.68 -10.98
N TYR A 433 -13.02 -9.36 -11.77
CA TYR A 433 -13.46 -7.99 -12.00
C TYR A 433 -14.66 -7.60 -11.13
N ASP A 434 -15.18 -8.53 -10.33
CA ASP A 434 -16.19 -8.26 -9.31
C ASP A 434 -15.72 -7.17 -8.34
N THR A 435 -16.68 -6.40 -7.82
CA THR A 435 -16.43 -5.26 -6.94
C THR A 435 -15.84 -5.66 -5.58
N ASN A 436 -16.09 -6.90 -5.13
CA ASN A 436 -15.55 -7.45 -3.89
C ASN A 436 -14.12 -8.00 -4.04
N ILE A 437 -13.64 -8.14 -5.29
CA ILE A 437 -12.25 -8.51 -5.55
C ILE A 437 -11.38 -7.26 -5.48
N THR A 438 -10.41 -7.32 -4.57
CA THR A 438 -9.43 -6.26 -4.38
C THR A 438 -8.40 -6.22 -5.52
N PRO A 439 -7.70 -5.09 -5.75
CA PRO A 439 -6.61 -5.02 -6.74
C PRO A 439 -5.51 -6.08 -6.53
N SER A 440 -5.24 -6.48 -5.28
CA SER A 440 -4.18 -7.42 -4.94
C SER A 440 -4.62 -8.84 -5.27
N GLN A 441 -5.87 -9.20 -4.97
CA GLN A 441 -6.44 -10.47 -5.40
C GLN A 441 -6.43 -10.59 -6.92
N ARG A 442 -6.76 -9.55 -7.68
CA ARG A 442 -6.61 -9.56 -9.15
C ARG A 442 -5.20 -9.95 -9.59
N LYS A 443 -4.18 -9.33 -8.99
CA LYS A 443 -2.77 -9.67 -9.28
C LYS A 443 -2.48 -11.14 -8.97
N TYR A 444 -2.77 -11.59 -7.75
CA TYR A 444 -2.41 -12.93 -7.30
C TYR A 444 -3.23 -14.04 -7.94
N TYR A 445 -4.43 -13.74 -8.42
CA TYR A 445 -5.19 -14.66 -9.26
C TYR A 445 -4.43 -15.00 -10.54
N GLY A 446 -3.79 -14.00 -11.18
CA GLY A 446 -2.91 -14.24 -12.33
C GLY A 446 -1.79 -15.24 -11.99
N MET A 447 -1.16 -15.08 -10.82
CA MET A 447 -0.15 -16.05 -10.33
C MET A 447 -0.73 -17.45 -10.13
N ILE A 448 -1.93 -17.57 -9.55
CA ILE A 448 -2.61 -18.87 -9.37
C ILE A 448 -2.90 -19.53 -10.71
N CYS A 449 -3.36 -18.77 -11.71
CA CYS A 449 -3.59 -19.28 -13.07
C CYS A 449 -2.30 -19.79 -13.71
N SER A 450 -1.21 -19.03 -13.62
CA SER A 450 0.11 -19.44 -14.13
C SER A 450 0.69 -20.65 -13.40
N TRP A 451 0.42 -20.77 -12.10
CA TRP A 451 0.91 -21.87 -11.26
C TRP A 451 0.20 -23.19 -11.54
N GLY A 452 -1.12 -23.21 -11.64
CA GLY A 452 -1.86 -24.47 -11.84
C GLY A 452 -3.37 -24.33 -11.97
N GLY A 453 -3.90 -23.11 -11.98
CA GLY A 453 -5.33 -22.82 -12.06
C GLY A 453 -6.09 -23.03 -10.76
N TRP A 454 -7.36 -22.60 -10.75
CA TRP A 454 -8.19 -22.60 -9.55
C TRP A 454 -8.49 -24.00 -9.01
N VAL A 455 -8.61 -25.01 -9.88
CA VAL A 455 -8.91 -26.40 -9.47
C VAL A 455 -7.77 -26.96 -8.61
N LEU A 456 -6.53 -26.89 -9.09
CA LEU A 456 -5.37 -27.35 -8.32
C LEU A 456 -5.15 -26.48 -7.07
N PHE A 457 -5.48 -25.18 -7.15
CA PHE A 457 -5.45 -24.30 -5.98
C PHE A 457 -6.41 -24.74 -4.88
N GLN A 458 -7.64 -25.17 -5.22
CA GLN A 458 -8.59 -25.72 -4.24
C GLN A 458 -8.09 -27.04 -3.62
N GLU A 459 -7.44 -27.90 -4.41
CA GLU A 459 -6.80 -29.12 -3.87
C GLU A 459 -5.68 -28.76 -2.88
N LEU A 460 -4.86 -27.75 -3.18
CA LEU A 460 -3.87 -27.23 -2.25
C LEU A 460 -4.53 -26.73 -0.96
N LEU A 461 -5.58 -25.90 -1.05
CA LEU A 461 -6.29 -25.40 0.15
C LEU A 461 -6.85 -26.55 1.00
N ALA A 462 -7.36 -27.62 0.39
CA ALA A 462 -7.86 -28.79 1.11
C ALA A 462 -6.74 -29.52 1.86
N VAL A 463 -5.57 -29.70 1.24
CA VAL A 463 -4.38 -30.26 1.90
C VAL A 463 -3.94 -29.38 3.07
N LEU A 464 -3.83 -28.06 2.86
CA LEU A 464 -3.47 -27.12 3.91
C LEU A 464 -4.49 -27.14 5.06
N ARG A 465 -5.79 -27.32 4.78
CA ARG A 465 -6.82 -27.41 5.82
C ARG A 465 -6.69 -28.66 6.69
N ASN A 466 -6.31 -29.80 6.11
CA ASN A 466 -6.08 -31.03 6.87
C ASN A 466 -4.88 -30.87 7.81
N ILE A 467 -3.78 -30.28 7.32
CA ILE A 467 -2.60 -29.96 8.14
C ILE A 467 -2.95 -28.93 9.22
N ALA A 468 -3.71 -27.89 8.86
CA ALA A 468 -4.19 -26.87 9.79
C ALA A 468 -4.99 -27.49 10.95
N THR A 469 -5.85 -28.47 10.64
CA THR A 469 -6.63 -29.22 11.65
C THR A 469 -5.73 -30.05 12.56
N LYS A 470 -4.69 -30.71 12.02
CA LYS A 470 -3.70 -31.48 12.80
C LYS A 470 -2.95 -30.61 13.82
N HIS A 471 -2.60 -29.38 13.43
CA HIS A 471 -1.83 -28.45 14.28
C HIS A 471 -2.69 -27.47 15.08
N GLY A 472 -4.02 -27.48 14.91
CA GLY A 472 -4.94 -26.57 15.61
C GLY A 472 -4.84 -25.11 15.17
N VAL A 473 -4.50 -24.86 13.91
CA VAL A 473 -4.31 -23.52 13.31
C VAL A 473 -5.17 -23.34 12.05
N ASN A 474 -4.98 -22.25 11.31
CA ASN A 474 -5.70 -21.94 10.06
C ASN A 474 -4.84 -22.19 8.81
N ILE A 475 -5.47 -22.22 7.63
CA ILE A 475 -4.78 -22.44 6.34
C ILE A 475 -3.64 -21.42 6.14
N SER A 476 -3.89 -20.17 6.47
CA SER A 476 -2.91 -19.08 6.34
C SER A 476 -1.68 -19.31 7.23
N ASN A 477 -1.83 -19.94 8.39
CA ASN A 477 -0.72 -20.25 9.29
C ASN A 477 0.18 -21.34 8.68
N ILE A 478 -0.40 -22.40 8.09
CA ILE A 478 0.37 -23.45 7.41
C ILE A 478 1.20 -22.87 6.26
N ALA A 479 0.57 -22.05 5.41
CA ALA A 479 1.27 -21.44 4.28
C ALA A 479 2.39 -20.48 4.72
N THR A 480 2.16 -19.70 5.78
CA THR A 480 3.18 -18.82 6.35
C THR A 480 4.33 -19.63 6.97
N ARG A 481 4.00 -20.68 7.73
CA ARG A 481 4.98 -21.59 8.34
C ARG A 481 5.87 -22.26 7.30
N TRP A 482 5.28 -22.71 6.19
CA TRP A 482 6.02 -23.31 5.08
C TRP A 482 7.10 -22.36 4.54
N VAL A 483 6.79 -21.07 4.35
CA VAL A 483 7.78 -20.06 3.92
C VAL A 483 8.83 -19.79 5.00
N LEU A 484 8.42 -19.71 6.27
CA LEU A 484 9.34 -19.48 7.39
C LEU A 484 10.30 -20.65 7.65
N ASP A 485 10.01 -21.86 7.16
CA ASP A 485 10.92 -23.00 7.39
C ASP A 485 12.18 -22.97 6.52
N PHE A 486 12.23 -22.10 5.50
CA PHE A 486 13.43 -21.91 4.70
C PHE A 486 14.49 -21.10 5.49
N PRO A 487 15.74 -21.58 5.61
CA PRO A 487 16.76 -20.97 6.49
C PRO A 487 17.25 -19.58 6.03
N TYR A 488 17.06 -19.26 4.75
CA TYR A 488 17.36 -17.96 4.17
C TYR A 488 16.21 -16.96 4.31
N VAL A 489 15.03 -17.38 4.81
CA VAL A 489 13.91 -16.47 5.10
C VAL A 489 14.05 -15.93 6.53
N GLY A 490 14.28 -14.62 6.63
CA GLY A 490 14.31 -13.92 7.91
C GLY A 490 12.91 -13.78 8.49
N ALA A 491 12.00 -13.17 7.73
CA ALA A 491 10.62 -12.93 8.14
C ALA A 491 9.63 -12.95 6.98
N VAL A 492 8.37 -13.26 7.29
CA VAL A 492 7.22 -13.06 6.40
C VAL A 492 6.53 -11.74 6.75
N ILE A 493 6.23 -10.94 5.74
CA ILE A 493 5.48 -9.70 5.85
C ILE A 493 3.99 -10.02 5.65
N ILE A 494 3.20 -9.86 6.72
CA ILE A 494 1.75 -10.04 6.69
C ILE A 494 1.08 -8.67 6.67
N GLY A 495 0.23 -8.43 5.66
CA GLY A 495 -0.47 -7.15 5.51
C GLY A 495 -1.46 -6.89 6.64
N ALA A 496 -1.36 -5.74 7.28
CA ALA A 496 -2.21 -5.32 8.38
C ALA A 496 -3.11 -4.13 7.99
N ARG A 497 -4.42 -4.27 8.19
CA ARG A 497 -5.38 -3.16 8.04
C ARG A 497 -5.61 -2.51 9.41
N ILE A 498 -4.58 -1.79 9.86
CA ILE A 498 -4.51 -1.18 11.19
C ILE A 498 -5.75 -0.30 11.44
N GLY A 499 -6.41 -0.48 12.60
CA GLY A 499 -7.61 0.27 12.97
C GLY A 499 -8.89 -0.14 12.22
N MET A 500 -8.85 -1.20 11.41
CA MET A 500 -10.01 -1.74 10.70
C MET A 500 -10.27 -3.22 10.99
N SER A 501 -9.32 -4.08 10.62
CA SER A 501 -9.46 -5.53 10.75
C SER A 501 -8.09 -6.10 11.10
N GLU A 502 -7.99 -6.64 12.31
CA GLU A 502 -6.75 -7.10 12.92
C GLU A 502 -6.82 -8.60 13.15
N HIS A 503 -5.82 -9.33 12.63
CA HIS A 503 -5.69 -10.79 12.76
C HIS A 503 -4.44 -11.15 13.56
N THR A 504 -4.06 -10.31 14.53
CA THR A 504 -2.81 -10.45 15.29
C THR A 504 -2.80 -11.75 16.11
N SER A 505 -3.92 -12.12 16.72
CA SER A 505 -4.07 -13.41 17.42
C SER A 505 -3.79 -14.59 16.50
N ASP A 506 -4.44 -14.62 15.33
CA ASP A 506 -4.32 -15.72 14.37
C ASP A 506 -2.90 -15.77 13.79
N ASN A 507 -2.32 -14.62 13.43
CA ASN A 507 -0.96 -14.53 12.91
C ASN A 507 0.09 -15.02 13.93
N ALA A 508 -0.14 -14.77 15.23
CA ALA A 508 0.77 -15.23 16.28
C ALA A 508 0.82 -16.77 16.38
N THR A 509 -0.29 -17.46 16.06
CA THR A 509 -0.34 -18.93 16.05
C THR A 509 0.48 -19.60 14.94
N THR A 510 1.06 -18.84 14.00
CA THR A 510 2.03 -19.37 13.03
C THR A 510 3.34 -19.85 13.69
N LEU A 511 3.65 -19.35 14.89
CA LEU A 511 4.94 -19.58 15.56
C LEU A 511 4.84 -20.66 16.65
N GLY A 512 5.99 -21.23 17.03
CA GLY A 512 6.09 -22.16 18.16
C GLY A 512 5.82 -23.63 17.83
N TRP A 513 5.67 -23.95 16.54
CA TRP A 513 5.53 -25.31 16.01
C TRP A 513 6.17 -25.38 14.62
N SER A 514 6.30 -26.58 14.06
CA SER A 514 6.92 -26.82 12.75
C SER A 514 6.15 -27.87 11.95
N LEU A 515 6.18 -27.77 10.62
CA LEU A 515 5.69 -28.81 9.73
C LEU A 515 6.58 -30.04 9.84
N ASP A 516 5.99 -31.22 10.02
CA ASP A 516 6.71 -32.48 9.99
C ASP A 516 6.90 -33.00 8.55
N ASP A 517 7.61 -34.12 8.41
CA ASP A 517 7.94 -34.67 7.09
C ASP A 517 6.70 -35.10 6.30
N ASP A 518 5.64 -35.56 6.98
CA ASP A 518 4.39 -35.93 6.33
C ASP A 518 3.64 -34.71 5.81
N ASP A 519 3.57 -33.65 6.62
CA ASP A 519 2.98 -32.37 6.21
C ASP A 519 3.69 -31.79 4.97
N ARG A 520 5.03 -31.82 4.97
CA ARG A 520 5.83 -31.35 3.83
C ARG A 520 5.60 -32.22 2.60
N ARG A 521 5.56 -33.54 2.77
CA ARG A 521 5.35 -34.50 1.67
C ARG A 521 4.00 -34.26 0.99
N VAL A 522 2.90 -34.14 1.74
CA VAL A 522 1.57 -33.97 1.13
C VAL A 522 1.38 -32.60 0.48
N ILE A 523 2.03 -31.55 1.00
CA ILE A 523 2.12 -30.26 0.30
C ILE A 523 2.85 -30.44 -1.03
N GLU A 524 4.03 -31.05 -0.98
CA GLU A 524 4.90 -31.24 -2.14
C GLU A 524 4.23 -32.07 -3.26
N GLU A 525 3.43 -33.07 -2.92
CA GLU A 525 2.62 -33.84 -3.88
C GLU A 525 1.68 -32.97 -4.71
N VAL A 526 1.10 -31.92 -4.12
CA VAL A 526 0.29 -30.94 -4.88
C VAL A 526 1.20 -30.01 -5.68
N LEU A 527 2.28 -29.51 -5.07
CA LEU A 527 3.18 -28.55 -5.71
C LEU A 527 3.86 -29.14 -6.96
N THR A 528 4.20 -30.43 -6.98
CA THR A 528 4.82 -31.08 -8.15
C THR A 528 3.88 -31.25 -9.35
N ARG A 529 2.55 -31.16 -9.14
CA ARG A 529 1.54 -31.20 -10.21
C ARG A 529 1.28 -29.82 -10.83
N SER A 530 1.84 -28.78 -10.23
CA SER A 530 1.76 -27.39 -10.72
C SER A 530 2.90 -27.11 -11.71
N SER A 531 2.79 -26.00 -12.44
CA SER A 531 3.82 -25.45 -13.32
C SER A 531 4.92 -24.68 -12.57
N ARG A 532 5.12 -24.92 -11.26
CA ARG A 532 6.03 -24.11 -10.44
C ARG A 532 7.48 -24.08 -10.94
N ALA A 533 7.94 -25.15 -11.58
CA ALA A 533 9.30 -25.24 -12.11
C ALA A 533 9.44 -24.39 -13.37
N GLU A 534 8.40 -24.39 -14.20
CA GLU A 534 8.30 -23.62 -15.44
C GLU A 534 8.05 -22.13 -15.18
N MET A 535 7.49 -21.75 -14.03
CA MET A 535 7.27 -20.35 -13.69
C MET A 535 8.56 -19.52 -13.71
N PHE A 536 9.70 -20.10 -13.32
CA PHE A 536 11.00 -19.41 -13.41
C PHE A 536 11.37 -19.11 -14.87
N GLU A 537 11.18 -20.07 -15.77
CA GLU A 537 11.47 -19.88 -17.20
C GLU A 537 10.48 -18.92 -17.87
N ALA A 538 9.20 -18.97 -17.48
CA ALA A 538 8.14 -18.16 -18.07
C ALA A 538 8.12 -16.70 -17.57
N MET A 539 8.42 -16.48 -16.28
CA MET A 539 8.32 -15.16 -15.62
C MET A 539 9.67 -14.56 -15.26
N GLY A 540 10.76 -15.30 -15.49
CA GLY A 540 12.09 -14.96 -15.00
C GLY A 540 12.23 -15.17 -13.50
N ASP A 541 13.35 -14.70 -12.97
CA ASP A 541 13.67 -14.74 -11.55
C ASP A 541 12.67 -13.95 -10.68
N CYS A 542 12.74 -14.11 -9.35
CA CYS A 542 11.92 -13.35 -8.43
C CYS A 542 12.24 -11.84 -8.47
N GLY A 543 11.25 -11.01 -8.14
CA GLY A 543 11.37 -9.55 -8.20
C GLY A 543 10.91 -8.94 -9.53
N ASN A 544 10.50 -9.75 -10.50
CA ASN A 544 9.92 -9.26 -11.76
C ASN A 544 8.42 -8.96 -11.66
N GLU A 545 7.73 -9.39 -10.60
CA GLU A 545 6.25 -9.40 -10.53
C GLU A 545 5.61 -8.02 -10.30
N TYR A 546 6.43 -7.01 -10.06
CA TYR A 546 6.00 -5.62 -9.84
C TYR A 546 6.68 -4.65 -10.83
N ARG A 547 7.32 -5.17 -11.87
CA ARG A 547 7.90 -4.38 -12.96
C ARG A 547 6.87 -4.22 -14.08
#